data_AF-A0A2K3JFN2-F1
#
_entry.id   AF-A0A2K3JFN2-F1
#
_cell.length_a   1.000
_cell.length_b   1.000
_cell.length_c   1.000
_cell.angle_alpha   90.00
_cell.angle_beta   90.00
_cell.angle_gamma   90.00
#
_symmetry.space_group_name_H-M   'P 1'
#
loop_
_entity.id
_entity.type
_entity.pdbx_description
1 polymer ?
#
loop_
_entity_poly.entity_id
_entity_poly.type
_entity_poly.pdbx_seq_one_letter_code
_entity_poly.pdbx_strand_id
1 'polypeptide(L)'
;MPKVKLKPFACPTCGEGKLVYVEVEESIIKRAKRFPTIVTAKCGKGHALVVFVDANFQVRDVEVSAIATEEEKDAVDKTKGWFESF
;
A
#
# COMPACT_ATOMS: atom_id res chain seq x y z
N MET A 1 3.99 13.94 -9.11
CA MET A 1 3.73 14.07 -7.66
C MET A 1 4.99 13.67 -6.90
N PRO A 2 5.33 14.33 -5.77
CA PRO A 2 6.51 13.97 -4.99
C PRO A 2 6.34 12.56 -4.39
N LYS A 3 7.37 11.72 -4.57
CA LYS A 3 7.45 10.38 -3.98
C LYS A 3 8.33 10.45 -2.74
N VAL A 4 7.92 9.77 -1.67
CA VAL A 4 8.69 9.65 -0.44
C VAL A 4 9.12 8.20 -0.25
N LYS A 5 10.37 8.01 0.18
CA LYS A 5 10.88 6.69 0.57
C LYS A 5 10.45 6.41 2.00
N LEU A 6 9.73 5.31 2.19
CA LEU A 6 9.42 4.80 3.52
C LEU A 6 10.67 4.25 4.19
N LYS A 7 10.67 4.21 5.52
CA LYS A 7 11.70 3.49 6.27
C LYS A 7 11.72 2.02 5.85
N PRO A 8 12.92 1.40 5.76
CA PRO A 8 13.06 0.02 5.33
C PRO A 8 12.32 -0.94 6.27
N PHE A 9 11.65 -1.94 5.70
CA PHE A 9 10.90 -2.95 6.45
C PHE A 9 11.06 -4.34 5.84
N ALA A 10 10.78 -5.40 6.60
CA ALA A 10 10.88 -6.77 6.10
C ALA A 10 9.65 -7.11 5.22
N CYS A 11 9.88 -7.48 3.96
CA CYS A 11 8.80 -7.93 3.10
C CYS A 11 8.39 -9.38 3.45
N PRO A 12 7.12 -9.65 3.78
CA PRO A 12 6.63 -10.98 4.15
C PRO A 12 6.76 -12.01 3.02
N THR A 13 6.68 -11.58 1.76
CA THR A 13 6.78 -12.46 0.57
C THR A 13 8.21 -12.72 0.12
N CYS A 14 9.16 -11.83 0.42
CA CYS A 14 10.54 -11.96 -0.08
C CYS A 14 11.35 -13.07 0.63
N GLY A 15 10.80 -13.69 1.68
CA GLY A 15 11.29 -14.94 2.26
C GLY A 15 12.56 -14.90 3.12
N GLU A 16 13.20 -13.73 3.29
CA GLU A 16 14.56 -13.68 3.88
C GLU A 16 14.77 -12.62 4.96
N GLY A 17 13.72 -11.99 5.50
CA GLY A 17 13.87 -10.88 6.45
C GLY A 17 14.62 -9.67 5.86
N LYS A 18 14.85 -9.66 4.54
CA LYS A 18 15.53 -8.58 3.83
C LYS A 18 14.67 -7.33 3.89
N LEU A 19 15.29 -6.28 4.40
CA LEU A 19 14.74 -4.93 4.42
C LEU A 19 14.54 -4.42 3.00
N VAL A 20 13.30 -4.12 2.64
CA VAL A 20 12.93 -3.51 1.36
C VAL A 20 12.65 -2.03 1.54
N TYR A 21 13.01 -1.26 0.53
CA TYR A 21 12.65 0.15 0.40
C TYR A 21 11.47 0.26 -0.54
N VAL A 22 10.49 1.06 -0.15
CA VAL A 22 9.28 1.28 -0.92
C VAL A 22 9.04 2.76 -1.06
N GLU A 23 8.77 3.18 -2.30
CA GLU A 23 8.41 4.55 -2.63
C GLU A 23 6.89 4.65 -2.74
N VAL A 24 6.32 5.58 -2.00
CA VAL A 24 4.88 5.87 -2.03
C VAL A 24 4.66 7.35 -2.31
N GLU A 25 3.48 7.70 -2.79
CA GLU A 25 3.14 9.10 -2.98
C GLU A 25 3.00 9.80 -1.63
N GLU A 26 3.72 10.91 -1.46
CA GLU A 26 3.73 11.67 -0.21
C GLU A 26 2.34 12.25 0.12
N SER A 27 1.55 12.54 -0.90
CA SER A 27 0.16 13.01 -0.81
C SER A 27 -0.73 12.04 -0.02
N ILE A 28 -0.53 10.73 -0.15
CA ILE A 28 -1.35 9.70 0.51
C ILE A 28 -1.17 9.76 2.03
N ILE A 29 0.07 10.01 2.47
CA ILE A 29 0.43 10.08 3.89
C ILE A 29 0.05 11.45 4.46
N LYS A 30 0.37 12.54 3.76
CA LYS A 30 0.06 13.91 4.21
C LYS A 30 -1.44 14.22 4.25
N ARG A 31 -2.25 13.56 3.41
CA ARG A 31 -3.72 13.71 3.41
C ARG A 31 -4.42 12.72 4.33
N ALA A 32 -3.70 11.79 4.95
CA ALA A 32 -4.30 10.82 5.86
C ALA A 32 -4.84 11.53 7.10
N LYS A 33 -6.13 11.31 7.40
CA LYS A 33 -6.79 11.87 8.59
C LYS A 33 -6.48 11.09 9.88
N ARG A 34 -6.02 9.83 9.75
CA ARG A 34 -5.78 8.89 10.85
C ARG A 34 -4.55 8.04 10.54
N PHE A 35 -3.82 7.68 11.60
CA PHE A 35 -2.63 6.85 11.53
C PHE A 35 -2.80 5.60 12.42
N PRO A 36 -2.21 4.45 12.03
CA PRO A 36 -1.47 4.23 10.79
C PRO A 36 -2.39 4.25 9.56
N THR A 37 -1.92 4.87 8.47
CA THR A 37 -2.63 4.91 7.20
C THR A 37 -2.22 3.73 6.33
N ILE A 38 -3.18 3.20 5.58
CA ILE A 38 -2.98 2.03 4.73
C ILE A 38 -2.48 2.51 3.37
N VAL A 39 -1.36 1.95 2.92
CA VAL A 39 -0.78 2.28 1.61
C VAL A 39 -0.47 1.00 0.85
N THR A 40 -1.07 0.84 -0.32
CA THR A 40 -0.71 -0.23 -1.25
C THR A 40 0.58 0.14 -1.98
N ALA A 41 1.56 -0.74 -1.97
CA ALA A 41 2.82 -0.50 -2.64
C ALA A 41 3.43 -1.80 -3.18
N LYS A 42 4.41 -1.66 -4.08
CA LYS A 42 5.15 -2.79 -4.64
C LYS A 42 6.57 -2.78 -4.13
N CYS A 43 7.06 -3.92 -3.64
CA CYS A 43 8.47 -4.03 -3.29
C CYS A 43 9.34 -4.10 -4.57
N GLY A 44 10.66 -3.95 -4.42
CA GLY A 44 11.59 -4.01 -5.56
C GLY A 44 11.59 -5.32 -6.37
N LYS A 45 11.02 -6.41 -5.82
CA LYS A 45 10.81 -7.69 -6.53
C LYS A 45 9.44 -7.79 -7.22
N GLY A 46 8.60 -6.76 -7.14
CA GLY A 46 7.27 -6.73 -7.78
C GLY A 46 6.12 -7.29 -6.92
N HIS A 47 6.38 -7.77 -5.70
CA HIS A 47 5.30 -8.21 -4.81
C HIS A 47 4.41 -7.04 -4.40
N ALA A 48 3.10 -7.21 -4.54
CA ALA A 48 2.09 -6.27 -4.05
C ALA A 48 1.93 -6.42 -2.53
N LEU A 49 2.10 -5.33 -1.81
CA LEU A 49 2.08 -5.27 -0.36
C LEU A 49 1.11 -4.19 0.10
N VAL A 50 0.46 -4.45 1.23
CA VAL A 50 -0.30 -3.45 1.98
C VAL A 50 0.57 -3.04 3.16
N VAL A 51 0.91 -1.76 3.23
CA VAL A 51 1.86 -1.22 4.20
C VAL A 51 1.13 -0.24 5.10
N PHE A 52 1.22 -0.46 6.41
CA PHE A 52 0.64 0.44 7.41
C PHE A 52 1.69 1.46 7.83
N VAL A 53 1.49 2.72 7.46
CA VAL A 53 2.47 3.80 7.63
C VAL A 53 1.98 4.81 8.66
N ASP A 54 2.85 5.21 9.57
CA ASP A 54 2.57 6.27 10.53
C ASP A 54 2.89 7.69 9.99
N ALA A 55 2.66 8.71 10.81
CA ALA A 55 2.95 10.10 10.45
C ALA A 55 4.45 10.40 10.24
N ASN A 56 5.34 9.51 10.69
CA ASN A 56 6.80 9.63 10.59
C ASN A 56 7.38 8.82 9.41
N PHE A 57 6.53 8.38 8.46
CA PHE A 57 6.92 7.52 7.33
C PHE A 57 7.52 6.18 7.77
N GLN A 58 7.20 5.75 9.00
CA GLN A 58 7.61 4.47 9.55
C GLN A 58 6.53 3.43 9.29
N VAL A 59 6.97 2.28 8.79
CA VAL A 59 6.11 1.13 8.57
C VAL A 59 5.90 0.42 9.91
N ARG A 60 4.65 0.36 10.34
CA ARG A 60 4.22 -0.30 11.59
C ARG A 60 3.90 -1.77 11.35
N ASP A 61 3.29 -2.06 10.21
CA ASP A 61 2.91 -3.41 9.83
C ASP A 61 2.88 -3.56 8.30
N VAL A 62 3.00 -4.80 7.83
CA VAL A 62 3.06 -5.14 6.40
C VAL A 62 2.31 -6.44 6.17
N GLU A 63 1.32 -6.38 5.29
CA GLU A 63 0.56 -7.53 4.84
C GLU A 63 0.80 -7.78 3.35
N VAL A 64 0.69 -9.05 2.94
CA VAL A 64 0.71 -9.42 1.53
C VAL A 64 -0.63 -8.98 0.93
N SER A 65 -0.60 -8.18 -0.14
CA SER A 65 -1.82 -7.82 -0.83
C SER A 65 -2.32 -9.04 -1.62
N ALA A 66 -3.38 -9.68 -1.16
CA ALA A 66 -4.06 -10.78 -1.87
C ALA A 66 -4.71 -10.33 -3.20
N ILE A 67 -4.70 -9.02 -3.48
CA ILE A 67 -5.42 -8.38 -4.60
C ILE A 67 -4.70 -8.58 -5.95
N ALA A 68 -3.47 -9.12 -5.99
CA ALA A 68 -2.69 -9.26 -7.23
C ALA A 68 -2.95 -10.56 -8.04
N THR A 69 -4.01 -11.32 -7.73
CA THR A 69 -4.51 -12.38 -8.60
C THR A 69 -6.00 -12.18 -8.87
N GLU A 70 -6.31 -11.56 -10.01
CA GLU A 70 -7.59 -11.65 -10.76
C GLU A 70 -8.80 -10.77 -10.37
N GLU A 71 -8.91 -10.16 -9.19
CA GLU A 71 -10.11 -9.38 -8.80
C GLU A 71 -10.05 -7.84 -8.98
N GLU A 72 -8.94 -7.26 -9.46
CA GLU A 72 -8.81 -5.80 -9.64
C GLU A 72 -9.69 -5.20 -10.77
N LYS A 73 -10.40 -6.02 -11.55
CA LYS A 73 -11.39 -5.51 -12.52
C LYS A 73 -12.83 -5.47 -11.98
N ASP A 74 -13.20 -6.30 -11.01
CA ASP A 74 -14.61 -6.48 -10.64
C ASP A 74 -15.05 -5.56 -9.49
N ALA A 75 -14.16 -5.29 -8.53
CA ALA A 75 -14.49 -4.46 -7.35
C ALA A 75 -14.59 -2.96 -7.67
N VAL A 76 -13.77 -2.45 -8.59
CA VAL A 76 -13.84 -1.05 -9.04
C VAL A 76 -15.12 -0.80 -9.86
N ASP A 77 -15.57 -1.78 -10.63
CA ASP A 77 -16.81 -1.68 -11.42
C ASP A 77 -18.07 -1.71 -10.54
N LYS A 78 -18.12 -2.61 -9.55
CA LYS A 78 -19.23 -2.67 -8.57
C LYS A 78 -19.37 -1.40 -7.74
N THR A 79 -18.26 -0.70 -7.45
CA THR A 79 -18.30 0.53 -6.66
C THR A 79 -18.77 1.73 -7.49
N LYS A 80 -18.55 1.74 -8.81
CA LYS A 80 -19.08 2.78 -9.71
C LYS A 80 -20.60 2.66 -9.89
N GLY A 81 -21.12 1.45 -10.08
CA GLY A 81 -22.57 1.24 -10.25
C GLY A 81 -23.42 1.65 -9.03
N TRP A 82 -22.85 1.62 -7.82
CA TRP A 82 -23.55 2.03 -6.60
C TRP A 82 -23.65 3.55 -6.44
N PHE A 83 -22.72 4.32 -7.03
CA PHE A 83 -22.72 5.78 -6.95
C PHE A 83 -23.63 6.46 -8.00
N GLU A 84 -23.98 5.77 -9.09
CA GLU A 84 -24.86 6.31 -10.14
C GLU A 84 -26.36 6.05 -9.89
N SER A 85 -26.71 5.35 -8.80
CA SER A 85 -28.11 5.03 -8.45
C SER A 85 -28.69 5.91 -7.32
N PHE A 86 -28.06 7.05 -7.00
CA PHE A 86 -28.56 8.03 -6.02
C PHE A 86 -28.61 9.44 -6.61
#